data_AF-A0A2E9UKF1-F1
#
_entry.id   AF-A0A2E9UKF1-F1
#
_cell.length_a   1.000
_cell.length_b   1.000
_cell.length_c   1.000
_cell.angle_alpha   90.00
_cell.angle_beta   90.00
_cell.angle_gamma   90.00
#
_symmetry.space_group_name_H-M   'P 1'
#
loop_
_entity.id
_entity.type
_entity.pdbx_description
1 polymer ?
#
loop_
_entity_poly.entity_id
_entity_poly.type
_entity_poly.pdbx_seq_one_letter_code
_entity_poly.pdbx_strand_id
1 'polypeptide(L)'
;EAADAFGADYRQRLFGVQIPLALPNIFAGVNQTIMMSLAMVVIASMIGVKGLGLPVLRAISNQYLALGLLNGLAIVTLAIIFDRVSQQYGRRLQAHREGADHG
;
A
#
# COMPACT_ATOMS: atom_id res chain seq x y z
N GLU A 1 8.83 27.47 -13.33
CA GLU A 1 9.98 28.39 -13.46
C GLU A 1 10.90 27.99 -14.62
N ALA A 2 11.66 26.88 -14.58
CA ALA A 2 12.45 26.46 -15.76
C ALA A 2 11.60 25.96 -16.95
N ALA A 3 10.49 25.23 -16.71
CA ALA A 3 9.59 24.77 -17.77
C ALA A 3 8.70 25.89 -18.37
N ASP A 4 8.52 27.00 -17.63
CA ASP A 4 7.83 28.19 -18.13
C ASP A 4 8.72 28.98 -19.10
N ALA A 5 10.05 28.93 -18.91
CA ALA A 5 11.01 29.62 -19.75
C ALA A 5 11.17 29.02 -21.17
N PHE A 6 10.66 27.81 -21.42
CA PHE A 6 10.76 27.12 -22.71
C PHE A 6 9.45 27.08 -23.54
N GLY A 7 8.36 27.72 -23.07
CA GLY A 7 7.10 27.80 -23.83
C GLY A 7 6.35 26.47 -23.98
N ALA A 8 6.54 25.53 -23.03
CA ALA A 8 5.91 24.21 -23.09
C ALA A 8 4.40 24.26 -22.82
N ASP A 9 3.61 23.55 -23.63
CA ASP A 9 2.16 23.40 -23.45
C ASP A 9 1.84 22.79 -22.08
N TYR A 10 0.68 23.13 -21.50
CA TYR A 10 0.25 22.66 -20.17
C TYR A 10 0.36 21.13 -20.04
N ARG A 11 0.04 20.39 -21.11
CA ARG A 11 0.11 18.92 -21.13
C ARG A 11 1.56 18.43 -21.15
N GLN A 12 2.47 19.10 -21.87
CA GLN A 12 3.89 18.78 -21.87
C GLN A 12 4.53 19.03 -20.51
N ARG A 13 4.18 20.13 -19.85
CA ARG A 13 4.67 20.41 -18.49
C ARG A 13 4.11 19.43 -17.47
N LEU A 14 2.82 19.10 -17.56
CA LEU A 14 2.16 18.18 -16.65
C LEU A 14 2.78 16.78 -16.75
N PHE A 15 2.82 16.18 -17.94
CA PHE A 15 3.33 14.82 -18.12
C PHE A 15 4.86 14.72 -18.15
N GLY A 16 5.56 15.75 -18.61
CA GLY A 16 7.02 15.73 -18.78
C GLY A 16 7.81 16.15 -17.54
N VAL A 17 7.21 16.94 -16.63
CA VAL A 17 7.92 17.50 -15.47
C VAL A 17 7.15 17.25 -14.18
N GLN A 18 5.89 17.68 -14.09
CA GLN A 18 5.15 17.65 -12.82
C GLN A 18 4.78 16.23 -12.38
N ILE A 19 4.27 15.40 -13.28
CA ILE A 19 3.95 13.99 -13.00
C ILE A 19 5.23 13.25 -12.57
N PRO A 20 6.34 13.24 -13.34
CA PRO A 20 7.58 12.58 -12.93
C PRO A 20 8.09 13.03 -11.55
N LEU A 21 8.05 14.34 -11.25
CA LEU A 21 8.47 14.86 -9.95
C LEU A 21 7.50 14.50 -8.80
N ALA A 22 6.19 14.41 -9.07
CA ALA A 22 5.17 14.10 -8.08
C ALA A 22 4.90 12.60 -7.90
N LEU A 23 5.33 11.75 -8.85
CA LEU A 23 5.20 10.29 -8.82
C LEU A 23 5.67 9.68 -7.47
N PRO A 24 6.80 10.08 -6.87
CA PRO A 24 7.22 9.56 -5.57
C PRO A 24 6.19 9.83 -4.46
N ASN A 25 5.60 11.03 -4.42
CA ASN A 25 4.56 11.38 -3.47
C ASN A 25 3.26 10.60 -3.72
N ILE A 26 2.89 10.40 -4.99
CA ILE A 26 1.73 9.59 -5.37
C ILE A 26 1.92 8.14 -4.89
N PHE A 27 3.09 7.54 -5.14
CA PHE A 27 3.38 6.18 -4.69
C PHE A 27 3.46 6.05 -3.17
N ALA A 28 3.93 7.07 -2.45
CA ALA A 28 3.85 7.11 -0.99
C ALA A 28 2.40 7.09 -0.51
N GLY A 29 1.50 7.86 -1.14
CA GLY A 29 0.07 7.87 -0.84
C GLY A 29 -0.65 6.56 -1.20
N VAL A 30 -0.29 5.94 -2.32
CA VAL A 30 -0.80 4.61 -2.71
C VAL A 30 -0.41 3.55 -1.69
N ASN A 31 0.84 3.55 -1.23
CA ASN A 31 1.29 2.65 -0.18
C ASN A 31 0.46 2.84 1.10
N GLN A 32 0.21 4.08 1.53
CA GLN A 32 -0.63 4.35 2.70
C GLN A 32 -2.07 3.86 2.51
N THR A 33 -2.63 4.03 1.32
CA THR A 33 -4.00 3.58 1.02
C THR A 33 -4.10 2.06 1.05
N ILE A 34 -3.10 1.34 0.54
CA ILE A 34 -3.01 -0.13 0.62
C ILE A 34 -2.97 -0.56 2.09
N MET A 35 -2.11 0.07 2.90
CA MET A 35 -1.98 -0.24 4.32
C MET A 35 -3.29 0.00 5.09
N MET A 36 -3.96 1.13 4.83
CA MET A 36 -5.25 1.46 5.44
C MET A 36 -6.36 0.49 4.99
N SER A 37 -6.37 0.09 3.72
CA SER A 37 -7.33 -0.86 3.17
C SER A 37 -7.17 -2.26 3.78
N LEU A 38 -5.94 -2.72 4.00
CA LEU A 38 -5.65 -4.00 4.63
C LEU A 38 -6.10 -4.02 6.10
N ALA A 39 -5.95 -2.92 6.83
CA ALA A 39 -6.49 -2.78 8.19
C ALA A 39 -8.04 -2.87 8.19
N MET A 40 -8.68 -2.25 7.21
CA MET A 40 -10.15 -2.20 7.11
C MET A 40 -10.81 -3.56 6.79
N VAL A 41 -10.09 -4.48 6.14
CA VAL A 41 -10.59 -5.85 5.83
C VAL A 41 -11.02 -6.63 7.07
N VAL A 42 -10.35 -6.42 8.21
CA VAL A 42 -10.69 -7.09 9.47
C VAL A 42 -12.04 -6.61 10.00
N ILE A 43 -12.25 -5.29 10.02
CA ILE A 43 -13.52 -4.69 10.48
C ILE A 43 -14.67 -5.05 9.53
N ALA A 44 -14.44 -5.03 8.22
CA ALA A 44 -15.45 -5.44 7.24
C ALA A 44 -15.96 -6.89 7.49
N SER A 45 -15.05 -7.78 7.91
CA SER A 45 -15.40 -9.16 8.25
C SER A 45 -16.31 -9.28 9.49
N MET A 46 -16.32 -8.26 10.37
CA MET A 46 -17.22 -8.22 11.54
C MET A 46 -18.69 -7.96 11.16
N ILE A 47 -18.94 -7.31 10.02
CA ILE A 47 -20.29 -6.95 9.54
C ILE A 47 -20.81 -8.02 8.55
N GLY A 48 -20.15 -9.19 8.48
CA GLY A 48 -20.60 -10.32 7.66
C GLY A 48 -20.09 -10.30 6.22
N VAL A 49 -19.14 -9.44 5.88
CA VAL A 49 -18.43 -9.53 4.60
C VAL A 49 -17.65 -10.85 4.55
N LYS A 50 -17.86 -11.66 3.51
CA LYS A 50 -17.08 -12.88 3.28
C LYS A 50 -15.62 -12.47 3.03
N GLY A 51 -14.72 -12.83 3.94
CA GLY A 51 -13.33 -12.42 3.88
C GLY A 51 -12.45 -13.16 4.89
N LEU A 52 -11.16 -12.81 4.86
CA LEU A 52 -10.11 -13.44 5.69
C LEU A 52 -10.36 -13.31 7.19
N GLY A 53 -11.16 -12.34 7.66
CA GLY A 53 -11.46 -12.16 9.09
C GLY A 53 -12.59 -13.04 9.64
N LEU A 54 -13.42 -13.64 8.78
CA LEU A 54 -14.58 -14.44 9.20
C LEU A 54 -14.21 -15.69 10.04
N PRO A 55 -13.16 -16.46 9.71
CA PRO A 55 -12.70 -17.59 10.52
C PRO A 55 -12.23 -17.17 11.92
N VAL A 56 -11.58 -16.01 12.03
CA VAL A 56 -11.11 -15.47 13.31
C VAL A 56 -12.29 -15.06 14.19
N LEU A 57 -13.26 -14.33 13.63
CA LEU A 57 -14.48 -13.97 14.35
C LEU A 57 -15.24 -15.20 14.86
N ARG A 58 -15.37 -16.24 14.03
CA ARG A 58 -16.04 -17.49 14.45
C ARG A 58 -15.28 -18.23 15.54
N ALA A 59 -13.95 -18.22 15.49
CA ALA A 59 -13.14 -18.87 16.51
C ALA A 59 -13.20 -18.16 17.87
N ILE A 60 -13.29 -16.82 17.86
CA ILE A 60 -13.56 -16.02 19.07
C ILE A 60 -14.98 -16.32 19.59
N SER A 61 -15.98 -16.34 18.71
CA SER A 61 -17.38 -16.56 19.09
C SER A 61 -17.66 -17.97 19.63
N ASN A 62 -16.92 -18.99 19.18
CA ASN A 62 -17.14 -20.39 19.57
C ASN A 62 -16.25 -20.82 20.76
N GLN A 63 -15.61 -19.90 21.48
CA GLN A 63 -14.73 -20.17 22.62
C GLN A 63 -13.47 -21.03 22.31
N TYR A 64 -13.19 -21.31 21.03
CA TYR A 64 -12.00 -22.02 20.60
C TYR A 64 -10.82 -21.06 20.44
N LEU A 65 -10.32 -20.54 21.56
CA LEU A 65 -9.22 -19.58 21.59
C LEU A 65 -7.97 -20.08 20.87
N ALA A 66 -7.65 -21.38 20.95
CA ALA A 66 -6.53 -21.97 20.24
C ALA A 66 -6.68 -21.88 18.71
N LEU A 67 -7.88 -22.17 18.19
CA LEU A 67 -8.19 -22.00 16.77
C LEU A 67 -8.22 -20.51 16.38
N GLY A 68 -8.67 -19.62 17.27
CA GLY A 68 -8.69 -18.18 17.05
C GLY A 68 -7.29 -17.60 16.94
N LEU A 69 -6.39 -18.04 17.81
CA LEU A 69 -4.96 -17.70 17.77
C LEU A 69 -4.32 -18.19 16.47
N LEU A 70 -4.52 -19.45 16.09
CA LEU A 70 -3.93 -20.00 14.86
C LEU A 70 -4.38 -19.25 13.60
N ASN A 71 -5.69 -18.97 13.50
CA ASN A 71 -6.25 -18.19 12.40
C ASN A 71 -5.78 -16.73 12.43
N GLY A 72 -5.69 -16.11 13.62
CA GLY A 72 -5.18 -14.75 13.78
C GLY A 72 -3.71 -14.63 13.35
N LEU A 73 -2.89 -15.61 13.73
CA LEU A 73 -1.47 -15.68 13.35
C LEU A 73 -1.31 -15.81 11.83
N ALA A 74 -2.15 -16.63 11.19
CA ALA A 74 -2.17 -16.73 9.73
C ALA A 74 -2.50 -15.39 9.04
N ILE A 75 -3.46 -14.61 9.55
CA ILE A 75 -3.77 -13.28 9.02
C ILE A 75 -2.61 -12.31 9.24
N VAL A 76 -1.99 -12.31 10.43
CA VAL A 76 -0.83 -11.45 10.72
C VAL A 76 0.33 -11.79 9.79
N THR A 77 0.60 -13.06 9.53
CA THR A 77 1.63 -13.47 8.56
C THR A 77 1.32 -12.94 7.16
N LEU A 78 0.07 -13.03 6.69
CA LEU A 78 -0.34 -12.46 5.40
C LEU A 78 -0.18 -10.93 5.37
N ALA A 79 -0.56 -10.24 6.44
CA ALA A 79 -0.40 -8.79 6.56
C ALA A 79 1.07 -8.37 6.50
N ILE A 80 1.96 -9.10 7.18
CA ILE A 80 3.42 -8.88 7.12
C ILE A 80 3.96 -9.12 5.71
N ILE A 81 3.49 -10.15 5.02
CA ILE A 81 3.91 -10.41 3.62
C ILE A 81 3.48 -9.24 2.73
N PHE A 82 2.24 -8.78 2.84
CA PHE A 82 1.74 -7.63 2.09
C PHE A 82 2.53 -6.36 2.40
N ASP A 83 2.81 -6.09 3.67
CA ASP A 83 3.64 -4.96 4.11
C ASP A 83 5.04 -5.03 3.50
N ARG A 84 5.69 -6.20 3.56
CA ARG A 84 7.04 -6.41 3.02
C ARG A 84 7.09 -6.24 1.50
N VAL A 85 6.08 -6.77 0.80
CA VAL A 85 5.93 -6.65 -0.64
C VAL A 85 5.69 -5.18 -1.02
N SER A 86 4.79 -4.48 -0.32
CA SER A 86 4.50 -3.07 -0.56
C SER A 86 5.73 -2.17 -0.31
N GLN A 87 6.49 -2.44 0.75
CA GLN A 87 7.75 -1.76 1.03
C GLN A 87 8.85 -2.08 0.00
N GLN A 88 8.92 -3.30 -0.51
CA GLN A 88 9.86 -3.65 -1.59
C GLN A 88 9.49 -2.94 -2.89
N TYR A 89 8.21 -2.89 -3.27
CA TYR A 89 7.75 -2.11 -4.42
C TYR A 89 8.06 -0.62 -4.24
N GLY A 90 7.79 -0.05 -3.07
CA GLY A 90 8.14 1.34 -2.73
C GLY A 90 9.65 1.60 -2.81
N ARG A 91 10.48 0.70 -2.27
CA ARG A 91 11.94 0.81 -2.33
C ARG A 91 12.51 0.68 -3.73
N ARG A 92 11.96 -0.20 -4.59
CA ARG A 92 12.40 -0.31 -6.00
C ARG A 92 12.08 0.94 -6.81
N LEU A 93 10.95 1.58 -6.54
CA LEU A 93 10.58 2.85 -7.15
C LEU A 93 11.47 4.00 -6.66
N GLN A 94 11.94 3.96 -5.41
CA GLN A 94 12.87 4.94 -4.85
C GLN A 94 14.33 4.70 -5.30
N ALA A 95 14.76 3.44 -5.45
CA ALA A 95 16.11 3.09 -5.90
C ALA A 95 16.42 3.57 -7.33
N HIS A 96 15.39 3.76 -8.17
CA HIS A 96 15.54 4.42 -9.48
C HIS A 96 15.87 5.93 -9.40
N ARG A 97 15.90 6.52 -8.20
CA ARG A 97 16.23 7.94 -7.98
C ARG A 97 17.65 8.15 -7.43
N GLU A 98 18.27 7.15 -6.78
CA GLU A 98 19.67 7.23 -6.35
C GLU A 98 20.67 7.07 -7.50
N GLY A 99 20.27 6.42 -8.60
CA GLY A 99 21.10 6.31 -9.81
C GLY A 99 21.08 7.54 -10.74
N ALA A 100 20.21 8.53 -10.48
CA ALA A 100 20.06 9.72 -11.33
C ALA A 100 20.72 10.98 -10.74
N ASP A 101 21.26 10.90 -9.51
CA ASP A 101 21.95 12.00 -8.83
C ASP A 101 23.49 11.93 -8.99
N HIS A 102 24.01 10.95 -9.75
CA HIS A 102 25.44 10.72 -10.01
C HIS A 102 25.75 10.53 -11.51
N GLY A 103 25.03 11.24 -12.39
CA GLY A 103 25.26 11.26 -13.84
C GLY A 103 25.31 12.67 -14.40
#